data_AF-A0A1V5H0H8-F1
#
_entry.id   AF-A0A1V5H0H8-F1
#
_cell.length_a   1.000
_cell.length_b   1.000
_cell.length_c   1.000
_cell.angle_alpha   90.00
_cell.angle_beta   90.00
_cell.angle_gamma   90.00
#
_symmetry.space_group_name_H-M   'P 1'
#
loop_
_entity.id
_entity.type
_entity.pdbx_description
1 polymer ?
#
loop_
_entity_poly.entity_id
_entity_poly.type
_entity_poly.pdbx_seq_one_letter_code
_entity_poly.pdbx_strand_id
1 'polypeptide(L)'
;MSSFRGQRIRDGENIRPIIYNVGNFTRPTGDTPSLLTLDEVETLFHEFGHALHGMLSNVTYSGVSGTSVSRDFVELPSQIMEHWAFHPEVLKLYAKHYQTGEVIPDELIEKIDAASKFNMGFITTEFVAAALLDMDYHTQSEKKTFDVRDFEKKSMEKIGLINEIIPRYRSTYFSHIFSGGYSAGYYAYMWAEVLDADAFQPFAEKGVFDKEIAAAFRENVLSKGNSDDPMTLYKKYRGAEPNPIYLLKNRGFVN
;
A
#
# COMPACT_ATOMS: atom_id res chain seq x y z
N MET A 1 -1.12 9.83 3.86
CA MET A 1 -1.76 10.91 3.07
C MET A 1 -2.99 11.43 3.81
N SER A 2 -3.33 12.72 3.70
CA SER A 2 -4.64 13.23 4.15
C SER A 2 -5.09 14.44 3.31
N SER A 3 -6.25 15.02 3.61
CA SER A 3 -6.85 16.12 2.84
C SER A 3 -7.28 17.29 3.73
N PHE A 4 -7.06 18.52 3.26
CA PHE A 4 -7.69 19.71 3.85
C PHE A 4 -9.13 19.89 3.36
N ARG A 5 -9.42 19.36 2.16
CA ARG A 5 -10.75 19.36 1.55
C ARG A 5 -10.88 18.17 0.59
N GLY A 6 -11.88 17.33 0.78
CA GLY A 6 -12.23 16.27 -0.16
C GLY A 6 -12.91 16.79 -1.44
N GLN A 7 -12.95 15.96 -2.47
CA GLN A 7 -13.70 16.27 -3.69
C GLN A 7 -15.22 16.12 -3.42
N ARG A 8 -16.05 16.91 -4.11
CA ARG A 8 -17.51 16.76 -4.12
C ARG A 8 -18.13 17.52 -5.29
N ILE A 9 -19.37 17.20 -5.65
CA ILE A 9 -20.19 18.03 -6.53
C ILE A 9 -21.27 18.71 -5.69
N ARG A 10 -21.33 20.04 -5.76
CA ARG A 10 -22.34 20.83 -5.04
C ARG A 10 -22.89 21.89 -5.98
N ASP A 11 -24.21 21.99 -6.08
CA ASP A 11 -24.89 22.98 -6.92
C ASP A 11 -24.44 22.93 -8.40
N GLY A 12 -24.11 21.72 -8.89
CA GLY A 12 -23.60 21.49 -10.24
C GLY A 12 -22.10 21.75 -10.42
N GLU A 13 -21.41 22.27 -9.41
CA GLU A 13 -19.98 22.59 -9.46
C GLU A 13 -19.13 21.45 -8.87
N ASN A 14 -18.08 21.05 -9.59
CA ASN A 14 -17.09 20.09 -9.10
C ASN A 14 -16.02 20.81 -8.25
N ILE A 15 -16.11 20.63 -6.94
CA ILE A 15 -15.18 21.21 -5.97
C ILE A 15 -13.93 20.34 -5.90
N ARG A 16 -12.81 20.91 -6.34
CA ARG A 16 -11.51 20.21 -6.38
C ARG A 16 -10.98 19.88 -4.97
N PRO A 17 -10.37 18.70 -4.78
CA PRO A 17 -9.76 18.30 -3.52
C PRO A 17 -8.46 19.09 -3.26
N ILE A 18 -8.05 19.14 -1.99
CA ILE A 18 -6.75 19.68 -1.55
C ILE A 18 -6.09 18.58 -0.71
N ILE A 19 -5.10 17.92 -1.30
CA ILE A 19 -4.43 16.74 -0.76
C ILE A 19 -3.03 17.09 -0.27
N TYR A 20 -2.57 16.42 0.79
CA TYR A 20 -1.19 16.52 1.26
C TYR A 20 -0.61 15.15 1.64
N ASN A 21 0.67 14.97 1.34
CA ASN A 21 1.49 13.86 1.80
C ASN A 21 2.52 14.39 2.79
N VAL A 22 2.76 13.65 3.86
CA VAL A 22 3.78 13.95 4.87
C VAL A 22 4.73 12.77 4.89
N GLY A 23 5.99 13.01 4.55
CA GLY A 23 7.05 11.99 4.59
C GLY A 23 8.11 12.35 5.62
N ASN A 24 8.76 11.32 6.18
CA ASN A 24 9.92 11.46 7.07
C ASN A 24 11.20 11.05 6.34
N PHE A 25 11.42 11.64 5.17
CA PHE A 25 12.56 11.31 4.31
C PHE A 25 13.88 11.88 4.85
N THR A 26 14.96 11.18 4.52
CA THR A 26 16.34 11.55 4.88
C THR A 26 16.65 12.97 4.40
N ARG A 27 16.92 13.87 5.35
CA ARG A 27 17.24 15.27 5.06
C ARG A 27 18.62 15.41 4.41
N PRO A 28 18.83 16.44 3.56
CA PRO A 28 20.17 16.75 3.07
C PRO A 28 21.12 17.06 4.24
N THR A 29 22.41 16.74 4.06
CA THR A 29 23.45 16.96 5.08
C THR A 29 24.65 17.67 4.47
N GLY A 30 24.99 18.87 4.97
CA GLY A 30 26.04 19.71 4.39
C GLY A 30 25.80 19.95 2.89
N ASP A 31 26.78 19.58 2.07
CA ASP A 31 26.72 19.68 0.61
C ASP A 31 26.11 18.43 -0.07
N THR A 32 25.68 17.43 0.71
CA THR A 32 25.05 16.21 0.20
C THR A 32 23.53 16.41 0.09
N PRO A 33 22.92 16.21 -1.09
CA PRO A 33 21.47 16.32 -1.24
C PRO A 33 20.73 15.22 -0.47
N SER A 34 19.40 15.33 -0.40
CA SER A 34 18.55 14.24 0.10
C SER A 34 18.62 13.06 -0.88
N LEU A 35 19.30 12.00 -0.47
CA LEU A 35 19.39 10.73 -1.22
C LEU A 35 18.48 9.72 -0.54
N LEU A 36 17.45 9.28 -1.25
CA LEU A 36 16.43 8.39 -0.70
C LEU A 36 16.88 6.92 -0.75
N THR A 37 16.54 6.16 0.28
CA THR A 37 16.62 4.69 0.24
C THR A 37 15.54 4.11 -0.68
N LEU A 38 15.65 2.82 -1.05
CA LEU A 38 14.60 2.15 -1.83
C LEU A 38 13.26 2.18 -1.07
N ASP A 39 13.27 1.89 0.23
CA ASP A 39 12.08 1.95 1.09
C ASP A 39 11.43 3.35 1.12
N GLU A 40 12.23 4.42 1.13
CA GLU A 40 11.73 5.79 1.09
C GLU A 40 11.12 6.13 -0.28
N VAL A 41 11.68 5.59 -1.37
CA VAL A 41 11.13 5.74 -2.73
C VAL A 41 9.81 4.97 -2.85
N GLU A 42 9.76 3.72 -2.38
CA GLU A 42 8.53 2.93 -2.33
C GLU A 42 7.43 3.66 -1.55
N THR A 43 7.77 4.16 -0.35
CA THR A 43 6.88 4.98 0.49
C THR A 43 6.37 6.22 -0.25
N LEU A 44 7.21 6.89 -1.03
CA LEU A 44 6.80 8.06 -1.80
C LEU A 44 5.75 7.68 -2.86
N PHE A 45 5.94 6.58 -3.59
CA PHE A 45 4.98 6.10 -4.59
C PHE A 45 3.68 5.64 -3.95
N HIS A 46 3.76 4.90 -2.84
CA HIS A 46 2.62 4.47 -2.03
C HIS A 46 1.72 5.67 -1.66
N GLU A 47 2.32 6.68 -1.02
CA GLU A 47 1.61 7.87 -0.57
C GLU A 47 1.07 8.69 -1.75
N PHE A 48 1.77 8.68 -2.89
CA PHE A 48 1.29 9.34 -4.10
C PHE A 48 0.10 8.60 -4.73
N GLY A 49 0.01 7.28 -4.60
CA GLY A 49 -1.15 6.50 -5.02
C GLY A 49 -2.42 6.85 -4.25
N HIS A 50 -2.31 6.99 -2.93
CA HIS A 50 -3.37 7.60 -2.12
C HIS A 50 -3.72 9.02 -2.59
N ALA A 51 -2.72 9.84 -2.91
CA ALA A 51 -2.96 11.20 -3.39
C ALA A 51 -3.70 11.19 -4.74
N LEU A 52 -3.36 10.29 -5.66
CA LEU A 52 -4.08 10.08 -6.92
C LEU A 52 -5.53 9.66 -6.67
N HIS A 53 -5.78 8.74 -5.73
CA HIS A 53 -7.13 8.31 -5.36
C HIS A 53 -7.98 9.50 -4.84
N GLY A 54 -7.38 10.38 -4.03
CA GLY A 54 -8.02 11.62 -3.60
C GLY A 54 -8.24 12.63 -4.74
N MET A 55 -7.20 12.90 -5.53
CA MET A 55 -7.19 13.92 -6.58
C MET A 55 -8.11 13.60 -7.76
N LEU A 56 -8.25 12.31 -8.10
CA LEU A 56 -8.99 11.85 -9.27
C LEU A 56 -10.44 11.47 -8.95
N SER A 57 -10.84 11.47 -7.67
CA SER A 57 -12.22 11.24 -7.26
C SER A 57 -13.19 12.16 -7.98
N ASN A 58 -14.33 11.61 -8.42
CA ASN A 58 -15.36 12.34 -9.13
C ASN A 58 -16.74 11.84 -8.71
N VAL A 59 -17.11 12.13 -7.46
CA VAL A 59 -18.38 11.73 -6.86
C VAL A 59 -19.20 12.94 -6.44
N THR A 60 -20.50 12.74 -6.26
CA THR A 60 -21.41 13.80 -5.81
C THR A 60 -21.21 14.12 -4.32
N TYR A 61 -21.24 13.10 -3.47
CA TYR A 61 -21.27 13.28 -2.02
C TYR A 61 -19.88 13.18 -1.40
N SER A 62 -19.54 14.12 -0.53
CA SER A 62 -18.22 14.16 0.12
C SER A 62 -17.93 12.94 1.01
N GLY A 63 -18.97 12.32 1.59
CA GLY A 63 -18.81 11.16 2.46
C GLY A 63 -18.32 9.89 1.77
N VAL A 64 -18.33 9.87 0.43
CA VAL A 64 -17.84 8.74 -0.39
C VAL A 64 -16.70 9.17 -1.31
N SER A 65 -16.12 10.34 -1.09
CA SER A 65 -15.08 10.89 -1.97
C SER A 65 -13.68 10.44 -1.60
N GLY A 66 -12.82 10.32 -2.61
CA GLY A 66 -11.41 9.97 -2.49
C GLY A 66 -11.22 8.65 -1.75
N THR A 67 -10.35 8.67 -0.75
CA THR A 67 -10.00 7.50 0.07
C THR A 67 -11.05 7.14 1.13
N SER A 68 -12.28 7.66 1.05
CA SER A 68 -13.38 7.33 1.97
C SER A 68 -14.01 5.97 1.65
N VAL A 69 -13.18 4.95 1.44
CA VAL A 69 -13.54 3.57 1.05
C VAL A 69 -13.31 2.60 2.22
N SER A 70 -13.67 1.32 2.04
CA SER A 70 -13.35 0.29 3.02
C SER A 70 -11.84 0.18 3.25
N ARG A 71 -11.44 -0.18 4.48
CA ARG A 71 -10.02 -0.21 4.86
C ARG A 71 -9.22 -1.25 4.07
N ASP A 72 -9.84 -2.36 3.73
CA ASP A 72 -9.28 -3.45 2.92
C ASP A 72 -9.22 -3.16 1.41
N PHE A 73 -9.73 -2.00 0.98
CA PHE A 73 -9.62 -1.52 -0.41
C PHE A 73 -8.80 -0.24 -0.53
N VAL A 74 -8.71 0.58 0.53
CA VAL A 74 -8.02 1.88 0.48
C VAL A 74 -6.55 1.78 0.09
N GLU A 75 -5.94 0.64 0.40
CA GLU A 75 -4.52 0.37 0.13
C GLU A 75 -4.27 -0.11 -1.31
N LEU A 76 -5.28 -0.56 -2.07
CA LEU A 76 -5.07 -0.96 -3.47
C LEU A 76 -4.49 0.20 -4.31
N PRO A 77 -5.07 1.43 -4.29
CA PRO A 77 -4.51 2.54 -5.05
C PRO A 77 -3.15 3.04 -4.60
N SER A 78 -2.75 2.81 -3.35
CA SER A 78 -1.40 3.15 -2.88
C SER A 78 -0.41 2.07 -3.30
N GLN A 79 -0.64 0.82 -2.92
CA GLN A 79 0.30 -0.27 -3.13
C GLN A 79 0.53 -0.58 -4.60
N ILE A 80 -0.50 -0.47 -5.46
CA ILE A 80 -0.32 -0.69 -6.89
C ILE A 80 0.76 0.25 -7.46
N MET A 81 0.87 1.49 -6.95
CA MET A 81 1.86 2.47 -7.40
C MET A 81 3.30 2.08 -7.08
N GLU A 82 3.52 1.23 -6.06
CA GLU A 82 4.84 0.72 -5.67
C GLU A 82 5.47 -0.10 -6.79
N HIS A 83 4.66 -0.80 -7.61
CA HIS A 83 5.16 -1.50 -8.80
C HIS A 83 5.83 -0.57 -9.81
N TRP A 84 5.33 0.67 -9.97
CA TRP A 84 5.99 1.65 -10.84
C TRP A 84 7.29 2.17 -10.24
N ALA A 85 7.44 2.19 -8.91
CA ALA A 85 8.66 2.69 -8.27
C ALA A 85 9.91 1.95 -8.76
N PHE A 86 9.78 0.64 -8.97
CA PHE A 86 10.90 -0.24 -9.34
C PHE A 86 10.78 -0.87 -10.73
N HIS A 87 9.78 -0.50 -11.53
CA HIS A 87 9.71 -0.97 -12.92
C HIS A 87 10.91 -0.42 -13.72
N PRO A 88 11.65 -1.24 -14.50
CA PRO A 88 12.88 -0.81 -15.18
C PRO A 88 12.74 0.45 -16.03
N GLU A 89 11.64 0.56 -16.79
CA GLU A 89 11.38 1.75 -17.61
C GLU A 89 11.17 3.01 -16.79
N VAL A 90 10.57 2.91 -15.60
CA VAL A 90 10.28 4.05 -14.72
C VAL A 90 11.52 4.43 -13.91
N LEU A 91 12.28 3.45 -13.40
CA LEU A 91 13.57 3.68 -12.74
C LEU A 91 14.48 4.53 -13.61
N LYS A 92 14.60 4.22 -14.91
CA LYS A 92 15.41 5.00 -15.86
C LYS A 92 14.98 6.46 -16.02
N LEU A 93 13.75 6.83 -15.64
CA LEU A 93 13.27 8.21 -15.70
C LEU A 93 13.84 9.07 -14.56
N TYR A 94 13.94 8.52 -13.35
CA TYR A 94 14.26 9.29 -12.14
C TYR A 94 15.58 8.87 -11.45
N ALA A 95 15.98 7.61 -11.54
CA ALA A 95 17.19 7.10 -10.91
C ALA A 95 18.43 7.50 -11.72
N LYS A 96 18.91 8.71 -11.42
CA LYS A 96 20.11 9.30 -12.02
C LYS A 96 21.12 9.60 -10.93
N HIS A 97 22.39 9.35 -11.21
CA HIS A 97 23.46 9.67 -10.28
C HIS A 97 23.47 11.18 -10.00
N TYR A 98 23.41 11.57 -8.72
CA TYR A 98 23.14 12.95 -8.34
C TYR A 98 24.21 13.96 -8.79
N GLN A 99 25.45 13.51 -9.00
CA GLN A 99 26.56 14.37 -9.45
C GLN A 99 26.73 14.37 -10.98
N THR A 100 26.57 13.22 -11.62
CA THR A 100 26.93 13.04 -13.04
C THR A 100 25.70 13.09 -13.95
N GLY A 101 24.50 12.88 -13.40
CA GLY A 101 23.26 12.77 -14.17
C GLY A 101 23.12 11.47 -14.96
N GLU A 102 24.10 10.54 -14.84
CA GLU A 102 24.08 9.25 -15.51
C GLU A 102 22.88 8.42 -15.03
N VAL A 103 22.16 7.81 -15.97
CA VAL A 103 21.03 6.94 -15.68
C VAL A 103 21.52 5.65 -15.03
N ILE A 104 20.76 5.11 -14.09
CA ILE A 104 21.03 3.81 -13.47
C ILE A 104 21.28 2.73 -14.54
N PRO A 105 22.40 1.98 -14.48
CA PRO A 105 22.69 0.91 -15.43
C PRO A 105 21.78 -0.30 -15.22
N ASP A 106 21.52 -1.05 -16.30
CA ASP A 106 20.66 -2.23 -16.29
C ASP A 106 21.11 -3.29 -15.28
N GLU A 107 22.42 -3.48 -15.12
CA GLU A 107 22.99 -4.42 -14.15
C GLU A 107 22.56 -4.12 -12.69
N LEU A 108 22.39 -2.83 -12.33
CA LEU A 108 21.91 -2.47 -10.99
C LEU A 108 20.41 -2.66 -10.85
N ILE A 109 19.62 -2.43 -11.91
CA ILE A 109 18.18 -2.72 -11.92
C ILE A 109 17.96 -4.22 -11.73
N GLU A 110 18.69 -5.08 -12.45
CA GLU A 110 18.61 -6.53 -12.32
C GLU A 110 18.98 -7.01 -10.91
N LYS A 111 19.97 -6.38 -10.26
CA LYS A 111 20.32 -6.69 -8.87
C LYS A 111 19.23 -6.27 -7.87
N ILE A 112 18.56 -5.14 -8.10
CA ILE A 112 17.41 -4.72 -7.29
C ILE A 112 16.27 -5.74 -7.44
N ASP A 113 15.95 -6.13 -8.67
CA ASP A 113 14.90 -7.13 -8.94
C ASP A 113 15.23 -8.49 -8.32
N ALA A 114 16.46 -8.98 -8.49
CA ALA A 114 16.90 -10.24 -7.88
C ALA A 114 16.86 -10.20 -6.34
N ALA A 115 17.11 -9.04 -5.74
CA ALA A 115 17.05 -8.84 -4.29
C ALA A 115 15.62 -8.62 -3.77
N SER A 116 14.63 -8.34 -4.62
CA SER A 116 13.26 -8.03 -4.20
C SER A 116 12.60 -9.15 -3.36
N LYS A 117 13.00 -10.40 -3.58
CA LYS A 117 12.50 -11.58 -2.85
C LYS A 117 13.35 -11.94 -1.64
N PHE A 118 14.50 -11.28 -1.46
CA PHE A 118 15.35 -11.52 -0.31
C PHE A 118 14.61 -11.15 0.97
N ASN A 119 14.74 -12.01 1.99
CA ASN A 119 14.13 -11.81 3.31
C ASN A 119 12.58 -11.78 3.35
N MET A 120 11.89 -12.11 2.24
CA MET A 120 10.41 -12.13 2.19
C MET A 120 9.77 -13.08 3.21
N GLY A 121 10.47 -14.14 3.61
CA GLY A 121 10.06 -14.99 4.73
C GLY A 121 9.92 -14.21 6.04
N PHE A 122 10.96 -13.46 6.44
CA PHE A 122 10.93 -12.60 7.62
C PHE A 122 9.83 -11.54 7.50
N ILE A 123 9.84 -10.76 6.40
CA ILE A 123 8.93 -9.63 6.18
C ILE A 123 7.48 -10.08 6.25
N THR A 124 7.16 -11.22 5.62
CA THR A 124 5.80 -11.79 5.68
C THR A 124 5.46 -12.27 7.07
N THR A 125 6.37 -12.98 7.75
CA THR A 125 6.10 -13.53 9.08
C THR A 125 5.87 -12.45 10.13
N GLU A 126 6.72 -11.42 10.21
CA GLU A 126 6.52 -10.33 11.20
C GLU A 126 5.22 -9.54 10.94
N PHE A 127 4.83 -9.37 9.67
CA PHE A 127 3.60 -8.71 9.28
C PHE A 127 2.38 -9.53 9.69
N VAL A 128 2.33 -10.81 9.29
CA VAL A 128 1.19 -11.71 9.59
C VAL A 128 1.06 -11.89 11.09
N ALA A 129 2.16 -11.99 11.84
CA ALA A 129 2.14 -12.03 13.29
C ALA A 129 1.47 -10.78 13.90
N ALA A 130 1.79 -9.58 13.41
CA ALA A 130 1.14 -8.35 13.85
C ALA A 130 -0.36 -8.29 13.48
N ALA A 131 -0.72 -8.74 12.27
CA ALA A 131 -2.12 -8.81 11.85
C ALA A 131 -2.95 -9.80 12.68
N LEU A 132 -2.36 -10.95 13.04
CA LEU A 132 -3.01 -11.93 13.91
C LEU A 132 -3.11 -11.43 15.36
N LEU A 133 -2.09 -10.71 15.85
CA LEU A 133 -2.14 -10.06 17.17
C LEU A 133 -3.27 -9.02 17.25
N ASP A 134 -3.44 -8.20 16.20
CA ASP A 134 -4.58 -7.27 16.08
C ASP A 134 -5.93 -8.02 16.17
N MET A 135 -6.10 -9.09 15.39
CA MET A 135 -7.32 -9.88 15.43
C MET A 135 -7.54 -10.54 16.78
N ASP A 136 -6.51 -11.07 17.43
CA ASP A 136 -6.62 -11.63 18.77
C ASP A 136 -7.11 -10.57 19.77
N TYR A 137 -6.63 -9.31 19.72
CA TYR A 137 -7.17 -8.23 20.57
C TYR A 137 -8.65 -7.94 20.31
N HIS A 138 -9.07 -7.92 19.05
CA HIS A 138 -10.39 -7.39 18.67
C HIS A 138 -11.47 -8.47 18.44
N THR A 139 -11.15 -9.73 18.65
CA THR A 139 -12.10 -10.86 18.61
C THR A 139 -12.43 -11.43 19.99
N GLN A 140 -12.02 -10.75 21.06
CA GLN A 140 -12.35 -11.13 22.43
C GLN A 140 -13.86 -11.04 22.66
N SER A 141 -14.47 -12.15 23.08
CA SER A 141 -15.92 -12.23 23.34
C SER A 141 -16.37 -11.56 24.64
N GLU A 142 -15.44 -11.28 25.55
CA GLU A 142 -15.71 -10.73 26.87
C GLU A 142 -14.76 -9.57 27.17
N LYS A 143 -15.27 -8.54 27.86
CA LYS A 143 -14.44 -7.45 28.37
C LYS A 143 -13.54 -7.98 29.48
N LYS A 144 -12.23 -8.03 29.22
CA LYS A 144 -11.21 -8.49 30.17
C LYS A 144 -10.10 -7.46 30.31
N THR A 145 -9.48 -7.44 31.48
CA THR A 145 -8.21 -6.75 31.68
C THR A 145 -7.11 -7.78 31.51
N PHE A 146 -6.12 -7.47 30.68
CA PHE A 146 -5.00 -8.36 30.42
C PHE A 146 -3.71 -7.71 30.87
N ASP A 147 -2.75 -8.52 31.33
CA ASP A 147 -1.35 -8.12 31.21
C ASP A 147 -1.01 -8.12 29.72
N VAL A 148 -0.67 -6.93 29.21
CA VAL A 148 -0.45 -6.70 27.77
C VAL A 148 0.68 -7.58 27.22
N ARG A 149 1.75 -7.80 28.01
CA ARG A 149 2.91 -8.59 27.57
C ARG A 149 2.61 -10.08 27.59
N ASP A 150 1.90 -10.56 28.61
CA ASP A 150 1.46 -11.95 28.68
C ASP A 150 0.45 -12.29 27.57
N PHE A 151 -0.48 -11.39 27.27
CA PHE A 151 -1.42 -11.54 26.15
C PHE A 151 -0.69 -11.66 24.81
N GLU A 152 0.20 -10.71 24.52
CA GLU A 152 1.01 -10.73 23.29
C GLU A 152 1.82 -12.01 23.18
N LYS A 153 2.52 -12.40 24.25
CA LYS A 153 3.32 -13.63 24.28
C LYS A 153 2.47 -14.85 23.95
N LYS A 154 1.30 -15.00 24.58
CA LYS A 154 0.38 -16.13 24.32
C LYS A 154 -0.15 -16.13 22.88
N SER A 155 -0.43 -14.95 22.32
CA SER A 155 -0.83 -14.81 20.91
C SER A 155 0.29 -15.29 19.97
N MET A 156 1.54 -14.90 20.23
CA MET A 156 2.70 -15.32 19.43
C MET A 156 3.00 -16.82 19.58
N GLU A 157 2.87 -17.38 20.78
CA GLU A 157 3.01 -18.82 21.04
C GLU A 157 1.93 -19.64 20.32
N LYS A 158 0.67 -19.16 20.33
CA LYS A 158 -0.47 -19.80 19.65
C LYS A 158 -0.24 -19.99 18.15
N ILE A 159 0.42 -19.02 17.49
CA ILE A 159 0.72 -19.08 16.05
C ILE A 159 2.05 -19.79 15.74
N GLY A 160 2.77 -20.25 16.77
CA GLY A 160 4.07 -20.91 16.61
C GLY A 160 5.18 -19.99 16.11
N LEU A 161 5.11 -18.69 16.43
CA LEU A 161 6.14 -17.73 16.02
C LEU A 161 7.48 -18.09 16.67
N ILE A 162 8.54 -18.15 15.87
CA ILE A 162 9.90 -18.42 16.35
C ILE A 162 10.45 -17.21 17.13
N ASN A 163 11.37 -17.45 18.07
CA ASN A 163 11.87 -16.40 18.96
C ASN A 163 12.71 -15.32 18.25
N GLU A 164 13.26 -15.65 17.08
CA GLU A 164 14.08 -14.75 16.25
C GLU A 164 13.25 -13.70 15.53
N ILE A 165 11.93 -13.88 15.41
CA ILE A 165 11.01 -12.95 14.74
C ILE A 165 9.98 -12.47 15.74
N ILE A 166 9.80 -11.15 15.83
CA ILE A 166 8.73 -10.53 16.62
C ILE A 166 7.65 -10.00 15.68
N PRO A 167 6.40 -9.77 16.15
CA PRO A 167 5.43 -9.05 15.32
C PRO A 167 5.98 -7.67 14.99
N ARG A 168 5.74 -7.22 13.74
CA ARG A 168 6.25 -5.95 13.20
C ARG A 168 5.99 -4.77 14.15
N TYR A 169 4.82 -4.79 14.79
CA TYR A 169 4.50 -3.92 15.91
C TYR A 169 4.10 -4.75 17.13
N ARG A 170 4.71 -4.43 18.27
CA ARG A 170 4.27 -4.95 19.58
C ARG A 170 3.21 -4.05 20.17
N SER A 171 2.38 -4.61 21.05
CA SER A 171 1.16 -3.99 21.53
C SER A 171 1.34 -2.57 22.04
N THR A 172 2.41 -2.30 22.80
CA THR A 172 2.63 -0.98 23.43
C THR A 172 3.03 0.13 22.45
N TYR A 173 3.36 -0.20 21.21
CA TYR A 173 3.69 0.78 20.16
C TYR A 173 2.95 0.49 18.85
N PHE A 174 1.86 -0.30 18.91
CA PHE A 174 1.05 -0.62 17.74
C PHE A 174 0.03 0.50 17.46
N SER A 175 0.54 1.65 17.03
CA SER A 175 -0.25 2.87 16.83
C SER A 175 -1.43 2.66 15.87
N HIS A 176 -1.25 1.86 14.83
CA HIS A 176 -2.27 1.54 13.82
C HIS A 176 -3.60 1.09 14.43
N ILE A 177 -3.54 0.21 15.43
CA ILE A 177 -4.73 -0.45 16.01
C ILE A 177 -5.22 0.23 17.29
N PHE A 178 -4.35 0.92 18.04
CA PHE A 178 -4.73 1.54 19.32
C PHE A 178 -4.99 3.05 19.25
N SER A 179 -4.43 3.74 18.26
CA SER A 179 -4.58 5.19 18.09
C SER A 179 -4.96 5.60 16.67
N GLY A 180 -4.80 4.71 15.71
CA GLY A 180 -5.16 4.89 14.31
C GLY A 180 -6.56 4.35 14.01
N GLY A 181 -6.78 4.02 12.74
CA GLY A 181 -8.06 3.54 12.23
C GLY A 181 -8.04 2.10 11.72
N TYR A 182 -7.08 1.27 12.18
CA TYR A 182 -6.85 -0.10 11.71
C TYR A 182 -7.13 -1.16 12.79
N SER A 183 -7.82 -0.82 13.88
CA SER A 183 -8.29 -1.81 14.86
C SER A 183 -9.16 -2.88 14.18
N ALA A 184 -8.84 -4.16 14.35
CA ALA A 184 -9.46 -5.27 13.63
C ALA A 184 -9.35 -5.13 12.10
N GLY A 185 -8.22 -4.62 11.63
CA GLY A 185 -8.06 -4.17 10.25
C GLY A 185 -6.62 -4.06 9.79
N TYR A 186 -5.62 -4.45 10.59
CA TYR A 186 -4.23 -4.44 10.14
C TYR A 186 -3.97 -5.47 9.02
N TYR A 187 -4.80 -6.52 8.93
CA TYR A 187 -4.79 -7.45 7.80
C TYR A 187 -5.07 -6.77 6.44
N ALA A 188 -5.66 -5.57 6.44
CA ALA A 188 -6.06 -4.85 5.24
C ALA A 188 -4.90 -4.62 4.27
N TYR A 189 -3.67 -4.42 4.75
CA TYR A 189 -2.51 -4.24 3.85
C TYR A 189 -2.26 -5.48 2.99
N MET A 190 -2.24 -6.68 3.58
CA MET A 190 -2.03 -7.91 2.82
C MET A 190 -3.26 -8.31 1.99
N TRP A 191 -4.46 -7.94 2.46
CA TRP A 191 -5.68 -8.10 1.67
C TRP A 191 -5.65 -7.24 0.41
N ALA A 192 -5.26 -5.98 0.53
CA ALA A 192 -5.11 -5.09 -0.61
C ALA A 192 -3.93 -5.47 -1.51
N GLU A 193 -2.88 -6.07 -0.97
CA GLU A 193 -1.74 -6.59 -1.75
C GLU A 193 -2.14 -7.80 -2.64
N VAL A 194 -3.25 -8.48 -2.33
CA VAL A 194 -3.86 -9.43 -3.26
C VAL A 194 -4.49 -8.70 -4.44
N LEU A 195 -5.13 -7.54 -4.17
CA LEU A 195 -5.77 -6.73 -5.19
C LEU A 195 -4.74 -6.06 -6.09
N ASP A 196 -3.68 -5.47 -5.53
CA ASP A 196 -2.72 -4.67 -6.28
C ASP A 196 -1.86 -5.52 -7.23
N ALA A 197 -1.40 -6.68 -6.77
CA ALA A 197 -0.54 -7.58 -7.49
C ALA A 197 -1.26 -8.14 -8.71
N ASP A 198 -2.55 -8.45 -8.58
CA ASP A 198 -3.42 -8.83 -9.69
C ASP A 198 -3.80 -7.61 -10.56
N ALA A 199 -4.07 -6.46 -9.94
CA ALA A 199 -4.45 -5.24 -10.64
C ALA A 199 -3.34 -4.69 -11.53
N PHE A 200 -2.08 -4.93 -11.18
CA PHE A 200 -0.93 -4.48 -11.96
C PHE A 200 -0.66 -5.35 -13.20
N GLN A 201 -1.17 -6.59 -13.26
CA GLN A 201 -0.85 -7.53 -14.35
C GLN A 201 -1.15 -7.01 -15.76
N PRO A 202 -2.30 -6.35 -16.03
CA PRO A 202 -2.53 -5.75 -17.34
C PRO A 202 -1.43 -4.77 -17.76
N PHE A 203 -0.90 -3.98 -16.82
CA PHE A 203 0.20 -3.06 -17.08
C PHE A 203 1.51 -3.82 -17.34
N ALA A 204 1.79 -4.88 -16.59
CA ALA A 204 2.96 -5.72 -16.83
C ALA A 204 2.91 -6.41 -18.22
N GLU A 205 1.72 -6.83 -18.67
CA GLU A 205 1.53 -7.53 -19.94
C GLU A 205 1.56 -6.61 -21.17
N LYS A 206 0.92 -5.44 -21.09
CA LYS A 206 0.80 -4.51 -22.24
C LYS A 206 1.82 -3.37 -22.23
N GLY A 207 2.34 -3.02 -21.06
CA GLY A 207 3.27 -1.90 -20.86
C GLY A 207 2.78 -0.95 -19.75
N VAL A 208 3.70 -0.52 -18.90
CA VAL A 208 3.40 0.30 -17.70
C VAL A 208 2.90 1.71 -17.99
N PHE A 209 2.94 2.14 -19.25
CA PHE A 209 2.40 3.42 -19.73
C PHE A 209 1.18 3.26 -20.65
N ASP A 210 0.57 2.07 -20.70
CA ASP A 210 -0.64 1.84 -21.49
C ASP A 210 -1.79 2.76 -21.03
N LYS A 211 -2.24 3.62 -21.95
CA LYS A 211 -3.24 4.65 -21.66
C LYS A 211 -4.64 4.08 -21.50
N GLU A 212 -4.96 2.98 -22.17
CA GLU A 212 -6.27 2.36 -22.11
C GLU A 212 -6.47 1.69 -20.75
N ILE A 213 -5.45 0.98 -20.26
CA ILE A 213 -5.46 0.38 -18.92
C ILE A 213 -5.47 1.47 -17.85
N ALA A 214 -4.65 2.52 -17.99
CA ALA A 214 -4.67 3.65 -17.07
C ALA A 214 -6.03 4.36 -17.02
N ALA A 215 -6.69 4.54 -18.16
CA ALA A 215 -8.03 5.10 -18.24
C ALA A 215 -9.05 4.18 -17.54
N ALA A 216 -8.98 2.87 -17.78
CA ALA A 216 -9.86 1.89 -17.13
C ALA A 216 -9.66 1.86 -15.61
N PHE A 217 -8.42 1.90 -15.13
CA PHE A 217 -8.13 1.95 -13.69
C PHE A 217 -8.64 3.25 -13.06
N ARG A 218 -8.43 4.40 -13.72
CA ARG A 218 -8.97 5.68 -13.27
C ARG A 218 -10.50 5.67 -13.22
N GLU A 219 -11.15 5.20 -14.27
CA GLU A 219 -12.60 5.22 -14.41
C GLU A 219 -13.27 4.29 -13.40
N ASN A 220 -12.70 3.12 -13.14
CA ASN A 220 -13.34 2.11 -12.31
C ASN A 220 -12.87 2.11 -10.85
N VAL A 221 -11.67 2.63 -10.56
CA VAL A 221 -11.11 2.62 -9.19
C VAL A 221 -10.93 4.06 -8.69
N LEU A 222 -9.95 4.80 -9.23
CA LEU A 222 -9.51 6.08 -8.64
C LEU A 222 -10.59 7.17 -8.61
N SER A 223 -11.49 7.19 -9.60
CA SER A 223 -12.54 8.23 -9.68
C SER A 223 -13.79 7.92 -8.86
N LYS A 224 -13.94 6.68 -8.37
CA LYS A 224 -15.21 6.21 -7.83
C LYS A 224 -15.35 6.40 -6.32
N GLY A 225 -14.25 6.59 -5.59
CA GLY A 225 -14.28 6.56 -4.14
C GLY A 225 -15.15 5.39 -3.64
N ASN A 226 -16.07 5.65 -2.73
CA ASN A 226 -17.01 4.66 -2.20
C ASN A 226 -18.43 4.79 -2.79
N SER A 227 -18.53 5.18 -4.06
CA SER A 227 -19.80 5.36 -4.77
C SER A 227 -20.52 4.06 -5.17
N ASP A 228 -19.82 2.93 -5.08
CA ASP A 228 -20.28 1.59 -5.43
C ASP A 228 -19.48 0.56 -4.59
N ASP A 229 -19.90 -0.70 -4.62
CA ASP A 229 -19.21 -1.80 -3.93
C ASP A 229 -17.76 -1.98 -4.46
N PRO A 230 -16.73 -2.02 -3.60
CA PRO A 230 -15.33 -2.09 -4.04
C PRO A 230 -15.00 -3.30 -4.92
N MET A 231 -15.56 -4.48 -4.64
CA MET A 231 -15.33 -5.68 -5.45
C MET A 231 -16.02 -5.57 -6.81
N THR A 232 -17.19 -4.94 -6.86
CA THR A 232 -17.88 -4.62 -8.11
C THR A 232 -17.05 -3.67 -8.98
N LEU A 233 -16.48 -2.62 -8.38
CA LEU A 233 -15.55 -1.70 -9.05
C LEU A 233 -14.29 -2.41 -9.56
N TYR A 234 -13.69 -3.26 -8.73
CA TYR A 234 -12.54 -4.09 -9.09
C TYR A 234 -12.84 -4.98 -10.30
N LYS A 235 -13.97 -5.70 -10.29
CA LYS A 235 -14.41 -6.55 -11.40
C LYS A 235 -14.66 -5.76 -12.69
N LYS A 236 -15.17 -4.52 -12.59
CA LYS A 236 -15.33 -3.65 -13.78
C LYS A 236 -13.98 -3.28 -14.40
N TYR A 237 -12.94 -3.08 -13.58
CA TYR A 237 -11.58 -2.85 -14.05
C TYR A 237 -10.93 -4.13 -14.61
N ARG A 238 -10.93 -5.22 -13.83
CA ARG A 238 -10.16 -6.44 -14.10
C ARG A 238 -10.87 -7.49 -14.94
N GLY A 239 -12.20 -7.45 -14.98
CA GLY A 239 -13.04 -8.48 -15.59
C GLY A 239 -13.25 -9.72 -14.72
N ALA A 240 -12.57 -9.84 -13.57
CA ALA A 240 -12.64 -10.99 -12.66
C ALA A 240 -12.35 -10.59 -11.20
N GLU A 241 -12.53 -11.55 -10.29
CA GLU A 241 -12.03 -11.44 -8.91
C GLU A 241 -10.49 -11.50 -8.89
N PRO A 242 -9.84 -10.89 -7.89
CA PRO A 242 -8.38 -10.88 -7.78
C PRO A 242 -7.83 -12.30 -7.65
N ASN A 243 -6.74 -12.60 -8.35
CA ASN A 243 -6.06 -13.88 -8.21
C ASN A 243 -4.87 -13.77 -7.23
N PRO A 244 -4.92 -14.43 -6.07
CA PRO A 244 -3.85 -14.34 -5.06
C PRO A 244 -2.51 -14.94 -5.53
N ILE A 245 -2.48 -15.67 -6.65
CA ILE A 245 -1.23 -16.21 -7.19
C ILE A 245 -0.18 -15.11 -7.45
N TYR A 246 -0.61 -13.91 -7.83
CA TYR A 246 0.32 -12.82 -8.15
C TYR A 246 1.01 -12.28 -6.90
N LEU A 247 0.28 -12.14 -5.79
CA LEU A 247 0.88 -11.85 -4.48
C LEU A 247 1.92 -12.92 -4.10
N LEU A 248 1.55 -14.20 -4.24
CA LEU A 248 2.44 -15.30 -3.89
C LEU A 248 3.72 -15.29 -4.75
N LYS A 249 3.62 -14.93 -6.04
CA LYS A 249 4.77 -14.77 -6.93
C LYS A 249 5.66 -13.60 -6.51
N ASN A 250 5.05 -12.45 -6.19
CA ASN A 250 5.77 -11.25 -5.74
C ASN A 250 6.55 -11.52 -4.45
N ARG A 251 5.96 -12.30 -3.52
CA ARG A 251 6.60 -12.69 -2.26
C ARG A 251 7.51 -13.92 -2.38
N GLY A 252 7.64 -14.53 -3.57
CA GLY A 252 8.52 -15.68 -3.81
C GLY A 252 8.03 -16.99 -3.17
N PHE A 253 6.73 -17.12 -2.90
CA PHE A 253 6.13 -18.33 -2.33
C PHE A 253 5.66 -19.35 -3.37
N VAL A 254 5.59 -18.95 -4.64
CA VAL A 254 5.32 -19.82 -5.78
C VAL A 254 6.13 -19.36 -6.99
N ASN A 255 6.34 -20.26 -7.95
CA ASN A 255 7.02 -19.98 -9.21
C ASN A 255 6.05 -19.46 -10.29
#